data_AF-A0A220MLH3-F1
#
_entry.id   AF-A0A220MLH3-F1
#
_cell.length_a   1.000
_cell.length_b   1.000
_cell.length_c   1.000
_cell.angle_alpha   90.00
_cell.angle_beta   90.00
_cell.angle_gamma   90.00
#
_symmetry.space_group_name_H-M   'P 1'
#
loop_
_entity.id
_entity.type
_entity.pdbx_description
1 polymer ?
#
loop_
_entity_poly.entity_id
_entity_poly.type
_entity_poly.pdbx_seq_one_letter_code
_entity_poly.pdbx_strand_id
1 'polypeptide(L)'
;MQRKRYSLEFKQQLVQEAKEACNATQVARRHGIDVKMLYRWIRDSKHADWKNASPDAKAITSYTPSPGEFRELETENDKLKKLLGEKDLEIAILRDLVKKVNPAYRTKWK
;
A
#
# COMPACT_ATOMS: atom_id res chain seq x y z
N MET A 1 -6.81 37.07 -18.78
CA MET A 1 -7.51 35.81 -19.08
C MET A 1 -8.50 35.50 -17.96
N GLN A 2 -9.78 35.34 -18.29
CA GLN A 2 -10.82 34.95 -17.33
C GLN A 2 -10.74 33.44 -17.04
N ARG A 3 -10.65 33.04 -15.77
CA ARG A 3 -10.63 31.61 -15.38
C ARG A 3 -12.06 31.07 -15.44
N LYS A 4 -12.33 30.13 -16.34
CA LYS A 4 -13.59 29.37 -16.34
C LYS A 4 -13.72 28.59 -15.04
N ARG A 5 -14.79 28.84 -14.27
CA ARG A 5 -15.15 28.08 -13.07
C ARG A 5 -16.22 27.06 -13.44
N TYR A 6 -16.06 25.85 -12.93
CA TYR A 6 -17.02 24.75 -13.11
C TYR A 6 -17.57 24.36 -11.74
N SER A 7 -18.87 24.07 -11.68
CA SER A 7 -19.54 23.59 -10.45
C SER A 7 -18.96 22.24 -10.02
N LEU A 8 -19.13 21.91 -8.73
CA LEU A 8 -18.64 20.65 -8.19
C LEU A 8 -19.39 19.45 -8.79
N GLU A 9 -20.72 19.55 -8.89
CA GLU A 9 -21.59 18.52 -9.46
C GLU A 9 -21.19 18.19 -10.90
N PHE A 10 -20.95 19.21 -11.72
CA PHE A 10 -20.54 19.03 -13.10
C PHE A 10 -19.19 18.29 -13.22
N LYS A 11 -18.23 18.61 -12.34
CA LYS A 11 -16.95 17.88 -12.29
C LYS A 11 -17.15 16.41 -11.91
N GLN A 12 -18.01 16.14 -10.94
CA GLN A 12 -18.30 14.77 -10.48
C GLN A 12 -18.98 13.96 -11.58
N GLN A 13 -19.98 14.53 -12.25
CA GLN A 13 -20.69 13.89 -13.36
C GLN A 13 -19.73 13.47 -14.47
N LEU A 14 -18.84 14.36 -14.90
CA LEU A 14 -17.88 14.05 -15.97
C LEU A 14 -16.82 13.04 -15.56
N VAL A 15 -16.38 13.08 -14.31
CA VAL A 15 -15.45 12.07 -13.78
C VAL A 15 -16.12 10.70 -13.76
N GLN A 16 -17.40 10.63 -13.39
CA GLN A 16 -18.17 9.39 -13.39
C GLN A 16 -18.37 8.85 -14.81
N GLU A 17 -18.82 9.70 -15.75
CA GLU A 17 -18.98 9.32 -17.16
C GLU A 17 -17.66 8.86 -17.78
N ALA A 18 -16.53 9.51 -17.44
CA ALA A 18 -15.22 9.10 -17.90
C ALA A 18 -14.75 7.74 -17.34
N LYS A 19 -15.19 7.37 -16.13
CA LYS A 19 -14.94 6.06 -15.53
C LYS A 19 -15.79 4.99 -16.20
N GLU A 20 -17.08 5.27 -16.44
CA GLU A 20 -18.01 4.34 -17.09
C GLU A 20 -17.67 4.07 -18.56
N ALA A 21 -17.34 5.12 -19.30
CA ALA A 21 -16.98 5.01 -20.72
C ALA A 21 -15.54 4.50 -20.95
N CYS A 22 -14.73 4.38 -19.90
CA CYS A 22 -13.28 4.08 -19.96
C CYS A 22 -12.50 4.98 -20.95
N ASN A 23 -13.05 6.15 -21.32
CA ASN A 23 -12.51 7.02 -22.35
C ASN A 23 -12.71 8.51 -22.01
N ALA A 24 -11.80 9.04 -21.19
CA ALA A 24 -11.81 10.45 -20.79
C ALA A 24 -11.65 11.42 -21.97
N THR A 25 -10.96 11.04 -23.05
CA THR A 25 -10.74 11.92 -24.20
C THR A 25 -12.04 12.19 -24.95
N GLN A 26 -12.87 11.16 -25.15
CA GLN A 26 -14.16 11.30 -25.81
C GLN A 26 -15.13 12.13 -24.97
N VAL A 27 -15.22 11.86 -23.66
CA VAL A 27 -16.08 12.59 -22.72
C VAL A 27 -15.69 14.07 -22.66
N ALA A 28 -14.40 14.38 -22.56
CA ALA A 28 -13.92 15.77 -22.57
C ALA A 28 -14.32 16.51 -23.84
N ARG A 29 -14.21 15.88 -25.02
CA ARG A 29 -14.62 16.49 -26.30
C ARG A 29 -16.12 16.76 -26.37
N ARG A 30 -16.96 15.81 -25.92
CA ARG A 30 -18.42 15.98 -25.89
C ARG A 30 -18.86 17.18 -25.05
N HIS A 31 -18.19 17.37 -23.91
CA HIS A 31 -18.50 18.45 -22.96
C HIS A 31 -17.68 19.73 -23.17
N GLY A 32 -16.88 19.81 -24.26
CA GLY A 32 -16.08 20.99 -24.58
C GLY A 32 -14.99 21.32 -23.54
N ILE A 33 -14.48 20.31 -22.85
CA ILE A 33 -13.47 20.42 -21.81
C ILE A 33 -12.10 20.00 -22.35
N ASP A 34 -11.06 20.68 -21.88
CA ASP A 34 -9.69 20.23 -22.11
C ASP A 34 -9.49 18.86 -21.43
N VAL A 35 -9.08 17.88 -22.24
CA VAL A 35 -8.78 16.51 -21.83
C VAL A 35 -7.84 16.48 -20.63
N LYS A 36 -6.82 17.37 -20.59
CA LYS A 36 -5.89 17.47 -19.45
C LYS A 36 -6.59 17.87 -18.16
N MET A 37 -7.60 18.74 -18.25
CA MET A 37 -8.37 19.18 -17.10
C MET A 37 -9.24 18.06 -16.54
N LEU A 38 -9.86 17.26 -17.41
CA LEU A 38 -10.64 16.10 -16.97
C LEU A 38 -9.75 15.03 -16.32
N TYR A 39 -8.56 14.73 -16.87
CA TYR A 39 -7.60 13.83 -16.21
C TYR A 39 -7.16 14.34 -14.84
N ARG A 40 -7.00 15.66 -14.68
CA ARG A 40 -6.72 16.25 -13.37
C ARG A 40 -7.87 16.01 -12.40
N TRP A 41 -9.12 16.24 -12.81
CA TRP A 41 -10.28 15.98 -11.96
C TRP A 41 -10.44 14.49 -11.60
N ILE A 42 -10.16 13.57 -12.53
CA ILE A 42 -10.14 12.13 -12.25
C ILE A 42 -9.09 11.81 -11.18
N ARG A 43 -7.88 12.38 -11.29
CA ARG A 43 -6.83 12.22 -10.26
C ARG A 43 -7.27 12.79 -8.91
N ASP A 44 -7.79 14.00 -8.90
CA ASP A 44 -8.26 14.68 -7.68
C ASP A 44 -9.42 13.91 -7.03
N SER A 45 -10.27 13.25 -7.83
CA SER A 45 -11.38 12.44 -7.32
C SER A 45 -10.93 11.19 -6.57
N LYS A 46 -9.76 10.61 -6.89
CA LYS A 46 -9.20 9.46 -6.14
C LYS A 46 -8.75 9.84 -4.73
N HIS A 47 -8.47 11.12 -4.51
CA HIS A 47 -8.14 11.67 -3.20
C HIS A 47 -9.34 12.35 -2.54
N ALA A 48 -10.50 12.40 -3.21
CA ALA A 48 -11.71 12.96 -2.66
C ALA A 48 -12.29 12.08 -1.55
N ASP A 49 -11.98 10.78 -1.54
CA ASP A 49 -12.37 9.86 -0.46
C ASP A 49 -11.80 10.32 0.89
N TRP A 50 -10.57 10.87 0.92
CA TRP A 50 -9.99 11.51 2.12
C TRP A 50 -10.70 12.83 2.50
N LYS A 51 -11.10 13.63 1.51
CA LYS A 51 -11.78 14.92 1.74
C LYS A 51 -13.25 14.76 2.13
N ASN A 52 -13.92 13.69 1.69
CA ASN A 52 -15.31 13.38 1.96
C ASN A 52 -15.50 12.35 3.08
N ALA A 53 -14.41 11.73 3.57
CA ALA A 53 -14.44 10.89 4.76
C ALA A 53 -15.13 11.65 5.92
N SER A 54 -15.98 10.93 6.67
CA SER A 54 -16.59 11.44 7.90
C SER A 54 -15.52 12.07 8.80
N PRO A 55 -15.81 13.15 9.56
CA PRO A 55 -14.87 13.67 10.55
C PRO A 55 -14.32 12.59 11.49
N ASP A 56 -15.08 11.53 11.78
CA ASP A 56 -14.60 10.35 12.54
C ASP A 56 -13.51 9.54 11.80
N ALA A 57 -13.56 9.44 10.48
CA ALA A 57 -12.55 8.76 9.67
C ALA A 57 -11.33 9.65 9.35
N LYS A 58 -11.47 10.97 9.50
CA LYS A 58 -10.38 11.96 9.42
C LYS A 58 -9.67 12.13 10.76
N ALA A 59 -10.32 11.74 11.86
CA ALA A 59 -9.67 11.60 13.15
C ALA A 59 -8.69 10.42 13.06
N ILE A 60 -7.49 10.69 12.54
CA ILE A 60 -6.32 9.95 12.99
C ILE A 60 -6.21 10.34 14.46
N THR A 61 -6.86 9.57 15.33
CA THR A 61 -6.48 9.59 16.74
C THR A 61 -5.02 9.18 16.68
N SER A 62 -4.14 10.11 17.05
CA SER A 62 -2.73 9.77 17.24
C SER A 62 -2.75 8.70 18.33
N TYR A 63 -2.63 7.44 17.93
CA TYR A 63 -2.56 6.34 18.87
C TYR A 63 -1.28 6.56 19.68
N THR A 64 -1.47 7.10 20.88
CA THR A 64 -0.43 7.23 21.88
C THR A 64 -0.62 6.06 22.82
N PRO A 65 0.16 4.98 22.67
CA PRO A 65 0.06 3.85 23.59
C PRO A 65 0.32 4.34 25.01
N SER A 66 -0.46 3.84 25.96
CA SER A 66 -0.18 4.07 27.36
C SER A 66 1.19 3.46 27.72
N PRO A 67 1.89 3.96 28.76
CA PRO A 67 3.16 3.39 29.18
C PRO A 67 3.09 1.89 29.54
N GLY A 68 1.92 1.39 29.94
CA GLY A 68 1.67 -0.03 30.19
C GLY A 68 1.63 -0.85 28.91
N GLU A 69 0.81 -0.45 27.93
CA GLU A 69 0.73 -1.09 26.62
C GLU A 69 2.08 -1.07 25.90
N PHE A 70 2.84 0.03 26.02
CA PHE A 70 4.18 0.13 25.44
C PHE A 70 5.13 -0.91 26.03
N ARG A 71 5.12 -1.09 27.36
CA ARG A 71 5.93 -2.10 28.04
C ARG A 71 5.52 -3.52 27.65
N GLU A 72 4.22 -3.79 27.56
CA GLU A 72 3.72 -5.10 27.12
C GLU A 72 4.19 -5.39 25.69
N LEU A 73 4.05 -4.43 24.77
CA LEU A 73 4.55 -4.54 23.40
C LEU A 73 6.07 -4.75 23.35
N GLU A 74 6.84 -4.07 24.19
CA GLU A 74 8.29 -4.24 24.28
C GLU A 74 8.65 -5.66 24.76
N THR A 75 7.98 -6.15 25.81
CA THR A 75 8.20 -7.52 26.30
C THR A 75 7.83 -8.58 25.26
N GLU A 76 6.77 -8.36 24.49
CA GLU A 76 6.36 -9.26 23.43
C GLU A 76 7.35 -9.23 22.26
N ASN A 77 7.84 -8.04 21.91
CA ASN A 77 8.86 -7.88 20.89
C ASN A 77 10.15 -8.62 21.25
N ASP A 78 10.58 -8.55 22.51
CA ASP A 78 11.77 -9.25 22.97
C ASP A 78 11.61 -10.77 22.96
N LYS A 79 10.43 -11.29 23.33
CA LYS A 79 10.12 -12.73 23.21
C LYS A 79 10.17 -13.18 21.75
N LEU A 80 9.53 -12.43 20.85
CA LEU A 80 9.49 -12.74 19.42
C LEU A 80 10.88 -12.73 18.80
N LYS A 81 11.72 -11.74 19.14
CA LYS A 81 13.13 -11.67 18.70
C LYS A 81 13.93 -12.89 19.15
N LYS A 82 13.76 -13.33 20.40
CA LYS A 82 14.44 -14.54 20.93
C LYS A 82 14.01 -15.78 20.18
N LEU A 83 12.69 -15.99 20.02
CA LEU A 83 12.14 -17.15 19.30
C LEU A 83 12.61 -17.16 17.85
N LEU A 84 12.65 -16.01 17.19
CA LEU A 84 13.17 -15.88 15.83
C LEU A 84 14.64 -16.28 15.75
N GLY A 85 15.48 -15.78 16.67
CA GLY A 85 16.89 -16.14 16.73
C GLY A 85 17.14 -17.63 16.96
N GLU A 86 16.37 -18.26 17.85
CA GLU A 86 16.43 -19.71 18.07
C GLU A 86 16.07 -20.49 16.80
N LYS A 87 15.03 -20.07 16.09
CA LYS A 87 14.60 -20.68 14.83
C LYS A 87 15.63 -20.50 13.72
N ASP A 88 16.25 -19.33 13.60
CA ASP A 88 17.31 -19.08 12.63
C ASP A 88 18.57 -19.93 12.91
N LEU A 89 18.93 -20.10 14.19
CA LEU A 89 20.02 -21.00 14.60
C LEU A 89 19.71 -22.46 14.26
N GLU A 90 18.49 -22.92 14.56
CA GLU A 90 18.02 -24.26 14.20
C GLU A 90 18.14 -24.50 12.69
N ILE A 91 17.65 -23.55 11.87
CA ILE A 91 17.75 -23.61 10.41
C ILE A 91 19.22 -23.63 9.94
N ALA A 92 20.09 -22.82 10.55
CA ALA A 92 21.51 -22.78 10.21
C ALA A 92 22.20 -24.13 10.48
N ILE A 93 21.94 -24.73 11.64
CA ILE A 93 22.45 -26.06 12.01
C ILE A 93 21.92 -27.13 11.05
N LEU A 94 20.62 -27.15 10.77
CA LEU A 94 20.02 -28.12 9.86
C LEU A 94 20.61 -28.00 8.44
N ARG A 95 20.82 -26.78 7.94
CA ARG A 95 21.47 -26.55 6.64
C ARG A 95 22.91 -27.03 6.62
N ASP A 96 23.65 -26.83 7.71
CA ASP A 96 25.03 -27.32 7.84
C ASP A 96 25.08 -28.86 7.85
N LEU A 97 24.16 -29.51 8.57
CA LEU A 97 24.03 -30.97 8.58
C LEU A 97 23.71 -31.53 7.19
N VAL A 98 22.76 -30.95 6.46
CA VAL A 98 22.42 -31.37 5.10
C VAL A 98 23.62 -31.22 4.15
N LYS A 99 24.40 -30.14 4.27
CA LYS A 99 25.63 -29.94 3.47
C LYS A 99 26.70 -30.98 3.77
N LYS A 100 26.78 -31.49 5.00
CA LYS A 100 27.77 -32.49 5.42
C LYS A 100 27.50 -33.91 4.90
N VAL A 101 26.32 -34.19 4.31
CA VAL A 101 25.93 -35.56 3.93
C VAL A 101 26.70 -36.14 2.72
N ASN A 102 27.45 -35.37 1.91
CA ASN A 102 28.31 -36.02 0.90
C ASN A 102 29.46 -35.17 0.29
N PRO A 103 30.67 -35.19 0.87
CA PRO A 103 31.89 -34.91 0.14
C PRO A 103 32.71 -36.21 -0.03
N ALA A 104 32.51 -36.86 -1.19
CA ALA A 104 33.43 -37.81 -1.83
C ALA A 104 33.68 -39.20 -1.19
N TYR A 105 32.87 -40.18 -1.61
CA TYR A 105 33.40 -41.51 -1.94
C TYR A 105 33.54 -41.65 -3.46
N ARG A 106 34.58 -41.03 -4.03
CA ARG A 106 35.15 -41.43 -5.34
C ARG A 106 36.48 -42.11 -5.10
N THR A 107 36.45 -43.28 -4.46
CA THR A 107 37.58 -44.20 -4.51
C THR A 107 37.58 -44.85 -5.90
N LYS A 108 38.62 -44.56 -6.67
CA LYS A 108 38.80 -45.01 -8.04
C LYS A 108 38.88 -46.54 -8.07
N TRP A 109 38.07 -47.18 -8.91
CA TRP A 109 38.09 -48.61 -9.12
C TRP A 109 39.30 -48.95 -10.01
N LYS A 110 40.10 -49.95 -9.60
CA LYS A 110 41.18 -50.55 -10.40
C LYS A 110 40.61 -51.61 -11.33
#